data_AF-A0A4P7GUA1-F1
#
_entry.id   AF-A0A4P7GUA1-F1
#
_cell.length_a   1.000
_cell.length_b   1.000
_cell.length_c   1.000
_cell.angle_alpha   90.00
_cell.angle_beta   90.00
_cell.angle_gamma   90.00
#
_symmetry.space_group_name_H-M   'P 1'
#
loop_
_entity.id
_entity.type
_entity.pdbx_description
1 polymer ?
#
loop_
_entity_poly.entity_id
_entity_poly.type
_entity_poly.pdbx_seq_one_letter_code
_entity_poly.pdbx_strand_id
1 'polypeptide(L)'
;MTAELGRWLASGWLPPGAPPVAARVLAVVATGIAVKLMDDVLDQQEDAVTGQPNVAVPLGGAAVAYALAAFALAAALSPRDALSLFWASYAWGMAHGAGQRLPLGLRAWQETALAVALAVLTAGVPDALAALALIGAVQMLDDWVDLRREGVGSPGALGAAGGGGPGRRPAAVRPGLPGSPGVGAAAGPRRNWAVRLGPGEALLTALALGWLAATWDPVRAAATGAVALAAGLLGRRGGPGRAGPDAPGAAPGGVAEPPPQGAAAPVADPSAPGHRPEG
;
A
#
# COMPACT_ATOMS: atom_id res chain seq x y z
N MET A 1 18.95 31.04 18.65
CA MET A 1 18.78 29.68 18.10
C MET A 1 17.32 29.29 17.85
N THR A 2 16.36 29.61 18.75
CA THR A 2 14.95 29.18 18.61
C THR A 2 14.23 29.76 17.38
N ALA A 3 14.41 31.04 17.06
CA ALA A 3 13.72 31.68 15.93
C ALA A 3 14.19 31.16 14.55
N GLU A 4 15.49 30.85 14.41
CA GLU A 4 16.04 30.30 13.16
C GLU A 4 15.59 28.86 12.93
N LEU A 5 15.57 28.04 13.98
CA LEU A 5 15.02 26.70 13.92
C LEU A 5 13.54 26.71 13.52
N GLY A 6 12.76 27.64 14.10
CA GLY A 6 11.34 27.80 13.74
C GLY A 6 11.14 28.17 12.27
N ARG A 7 11.93 29.11 11.74
CA ARG A 7 11.90 29.47 10.31
C ARG A 7 12.29 28.30 9.42
N TRP A 8 13.32 27.56 9.80
CA TRP A 8 13.79 26.40 9.05
C TRP A 8 12.76 25.27 9.02
N LEU A 9 12.13 24.96 10.16
CA LEU A 9 11.05 23.97 10.23
C LEU A 9 9.81 24.41 9.44
N ALA A 10 9.53 25.72 9.37
CA ALA A 10 8.45 26.23 8.54
C ALA A 10 8.76 26.10 7.04
N SER A 11 10.02 26.30 6.63
CA SER A 11 10.41 26.26 5.22
C SER A 11 10.76 24.87 4.70
N GLY A 12 11.20 23.96 5.56
CA GLY A 12 11.88 22.72 5.18
C GLY A 12 13.30 22.98 4.63
N TRP A 13 14.00 21.90 4.26
CA TRP A 13 15.28 21.97 3.54
C TRP A 13 15.06 22.40 2.09
N LEU A 14 14.06 21.86 1.40
CA LEU A 14 13.88 22.14 -0.01
C LEU A 14 13.50 23.60 -0.24
N PRO A 15 14.18 24.29 -1.18
CA PRO A 15 13.91 25.69 -1.45
C PRO A 15 12.43 25.89 -1.82
N PRO A 16 11.78 26.98 -1.39
CA PRO A 16 10.37 27.26 -1.69
C PRO A 16 10.14 27.69 -3.14
N GLY A 17 11.04 27.34 -4.06
CA GLY A 17 10.85 27.62 -5.48
C GLY A 17 9.53 26.99 -5.92
N ALA A 18 8.60 27.82 -6.39
CA ALA A 18 7.31 27.34 -6.87
C ALA A 18 7.50 26.93 -8.34
N PRO A 19 7.60 25.62 -8.66
CA PRO A 19 7.63 25.21 -10.05
C PRO A 19 6.30 25.61 -10.72
N PRO A 20 6.26 25.68 -12.07
CA PRO A 20 5.04 25.97 -12.80
C PRO A 20 3.89 25.06 -12.33
N VAL A 21 2.66 25.58 -12.26
CA VAL A 21 1.47 24.83 -11.81
C VAL A 21 1.33 23.51 -12.56
N ALA A 22 1.59 23.49 -13.87
CA ALA A 22 1.57 22.27 -14.67
C ALA A 22 2.59 21.21 -14.20
N ALA A 23 3.81 21.63 -13.86
CA ALA A 23 4.84 20.73 -13.34
C ALA A 23 4.45 20.18 -11.96
N ARG A 24 3.81 20.99 -11.10
CA ARG A 24 3.25 20.53 -9.81
C ARG A 24 2.19 19.47 -10.01
N VAL A 25 1.21 19.73 -10.87
CA VAL A 25 0.14 18.78 -11.18
C VAL A 25 0.72 17.46 -11.70
N LEU A 26 1.66 17.54 -12.66
CA LEU A 26 2.35 16.35 -13.18
C LEU A 26 3.14 15.60 -12.10
N ALA A 27 3.80 16.32 -11.18
CA ALA A 27 4.51 15.71 -10.06
C ALA A 27 3.56 14.95 -9.11
N VAL A 28 2.40 15.54 -8.79
CA VAL A 28 1.37 14.89 -7.96
C VAL A 28 0.82 13.64 -8.66
N VAL A 29 0.51 13.73 -9.95
CA VAL A 29 0.03 12.58 -10.74
C VAL A 29 1.07 11.46 -10.77
N ALA A 30 2.32 11.79 -11.08
CA ALA A 30 3.41 10.81 -11.13
C ALA A 30 3.70 10.19 -9.75
N THR A 31 3.59 10.97 -8.66
CA THR A 31 3.70 10.44 -7.29
C THR A 31 2.55 9.49 -6.97
N GLY A 32 1.31 9.83 -7.34
CA GLY A 32 0.17 8.95 -7.14
C GLY A 32 0.29 7.63 -7.91
N ILE A 33 0.79 7.66 -9.14
CA ILE A 33 1.11 6.45 -9.92
C ILE A 33 2.16 5.61 -9.20
N ALA A 34 3.25 6.23 -8.72
CA ALA A 34 4.31 5.53 -8.01
C ALA A 34 3.80 4.84 -6.73
N VAL A 35 3.03 5.57 -5.92
CA VAL A 35 2.44 5.06 -4.68
C VAL A 35 1.49 3.91 -4.98
N LYS A 36 0.56 4.07 -5.95
CA LYS A 36 -0.40 3.02 -6.29
C LYS A 36 0.27 1.76 -6.83
N LEU A 37 1.27 1.88 -7.69
CA LEU A 37 2.00 0.71 -8.19
C LEU A 37 2.76 0.00 -7.07
N MET A 38 3.34 0.75 -6.13
CA MET A 38 4.03 0.16 -4.99
C MET A 38 3.05 -0.56 -4.05
N ASP A 39 1.90 0.05 -3.77
CA ASP A 39 0.80 -0.51 -2.99
C ASP A 39 0.31 -1.82 -3.62
N ASP A 40 0.00 -1.81 -4.92
CA ASP A 40 -0.39 -3.01 -5.66
C ASP A 40 0.70 -4.09 -5.62
N VAL A 41 2.00 -3.75 -5.65
CA VAL A 41 3.07 -4.75 -5.50
C VAL A 41 3.06 -5.40 -4.11
N LEU A 42 2.79 -4.62 -3.05
CA LEU A 42 2.77 -5.12 -1.69
C LEU A 42 1.52 -5.98 -1.41
N ASP A 43 0.39 -5.63 -2.01
CA ASP A 43 -0.90 -6.26 -1.75
C ASP A 43 -1.25 -7.40 -2.72
N GLN A 44 -0.36 -7.75 -3.66
CA GLN A 44 -0.61 -8.82 -4.67
C GLN A 44 -1.16 -10.12 -4.07
N GLN A 45 -0.64 -10.56 -2.92
CA GLN A 45 -1.08 -11.79 -2.28
C GLN A 45 -2.48 -11.65 -1.66
N GLU A 46 -2.76 -10.51 -1.01
CA GLU A 46 -4.07 -10.24 -0.42
C GLU A 46 -5.14 -10.06 -1.51
N ASP A 47 -4.80 -9.35 -2.58
CA ASP A 47 -5.66 -9.16 -3.74
C ASP A 47 -5.96 -10.47 -4.46
N ALA A 48 -4.97 -11.36 -4.60
CA ALA A 48 -5.17 -12.68 -5.20
C ALA A 48 -6.14 -13.54 -4.36
N VAL A 49 -6.06 -13.48 -3.03
CA VAL A 49 -6.96 -14.22 -2.13
C VAL A 49 -8.37 -13.64 -2.14
N THR A 50 -8.49 -12.32 -2.29
CA THR A 50 -9.78 -11.61 -2.26
C THR A 50 -10.42 -11.43 -3.64
N GLY A 51 -9.70 -11.78 -4.71
CA GLY A 51 -10.15 -11.62 -6.10
C GLY A 51 -10.19 -10.16 -6.56
N GLN A 52 -9.44 -9.27 -5.89
CA GLN A 52 -9.40 -7.86 -6.25
C GLN A 52 -8.49 -7.64 -7.47
N PRO A 53 -8.83 -6.69 -8.36
CA PRO A 53 -7.99 -6.36 -9.50
C PRO A 53 -6.72 -5.64 -9.03
N ASN A 54 -5.56 -6.10 -9.49
CA ASN A 54 -4.26 -5.57 -9.12
C ASN A 54 -3.44 -5.25 -10.38
N VAL A 55 -2.98 -4.00 -10.53
CA VAL A 55 -2.29 -3.53 -11.74
C VAL A 55 -0.86 -4.05 -11.81
N ALA A 56 -0.27 -4.43 -10.67
CA ALA A 56 1.07 -4.99 -10.64
C ALA A 56 1.12 -6.44 -11.16
N VAL A 57 0.01 -7.20 -11.14
CA VAL A 57 -0.06 -8.58 -11.67
C VAL A 57 0.37 -8.67 -13.14
N PRO A 58 -0.23 -7.92 -14.10
CA PRO A 58 0.21 -7.98 -15.50
C PRO A 58 1.61 -7.38 -15.73
N LEU A 59 2.12 -6.56 -14.82
CA LEU A 59 3.46 -5.95 -14.93
C LEU A 59 4.56 -6.84 -14.32
N GLY A 60 4.21 -7.78 -13.44
CA GLY A 60 5.16 -8.63 -12.72
C GLY A 60 6.23 -7.81 -11.99
N GLY A 61 7.49 -8.27 -12.08
CA GLY A 61 8.63 -7.57 -11.46
C GLY A 61 8.91 -6.17 -12.01
N ALA A 62 8.39 -5.81 -13.19
CA ALA A 62 8.57 -4.48 -13.78
C ALA A 62 7.75 -3.40 -13.05
N ALA A 63 6.72 -3.77 -12.29
CA ALA A 63 5.88 -2.83 -11.56
C ALA A 63 6.70 -1.91 -10.63
N VAL A 64 7.67 -2.49 -9.90
CA VAL A 64 8.57 -1.74 -9.01
C VAL A 64 9.44 -0.75 -9.80
N ALA A 65 9.99 -1.17 -10.93
CA ALA A 65 10.81 -0.28 -11.77
C ALA A 65 9.99 0.90 -12.31
N TYR A 66 8.75 0.66 -12.73
CA TYR A 66 7.85 1.73 -13.17
C TYR A 66 7.41 2.65 -12.02
N ALA A 67 7.19 2.11 -10.82
CA ALA A 67 6.92 2.92 -9.63
C ALA A 67 8.09 3.86 -9.33
N LEU A 68 9.32 3.35 -9.34
CA LEU A 68 10.53 4.14 -9.12
C LEU A 68 10.75 5.20 -10.21
N ALA A 69 10.52 4.85 -11.48
CA ALA A 69 10.63 5.78 -12.60
C ALA A 69 9.60 6.93 -12.49
N ALA A 70 8.35 6.61 -12.15
CA ALA A 70 7.31 7.60 -11.93
C ALA A 70 7.65 8.53 -10.75
N PHE A 71 8.18 7.98 -9.65
CA PHE A 71 8.63 8.78 -8.51
C PHE A 71 9.83 9.67 -8.84
N ALA A 72 10.81 9.16 -9.59
CA ALA A 72 11.95 9.94 -10.03
C ALA A 72 11.52 11.11 -10.93
N LEU A 73 10.58 10.88 -11.85
CA LEU A 73 9.98 11.95 -12.65
C LEU A 73 9.26 12.98 -11.78
N ALA A 74 8.47 12.54 -10.80
CA ALA A 74 7.79 13.43 -9.88
C ALA A 74 8.78 14.31 -9.10
N ALA A 75 9.85 13.72 -8.58
CA ALA A 75 10.90 14.41 -7.85
C ALA A 75 11.69 15.39 -8.73
N ALA A 76 11.85 15.10 -10.03
CA ALA A 76 12.47 16.01 -10.98
C ALA A 76 11.60 17.24 -11.28
N LEU A 77 10.27 17.08 -11.27
CA LEU A 77 9.30 18.15 -11.55
C LEU A 77 9.00 19.03 -10.33
N SER A 78 8.81 18.42 -9.17
CA SER A 78 8.59 19.11 -7.89
C SER A 78 9.00 18.20 -6.72
N PRO A 79 10.26 18.27 -6.27
CA PRO A 79 10.75 17.39 -5.20
C PRO A 79 9.99 17.62 -3.89
N ARG A 80 9.54 18.86 -3.63
CA ARG A 80 8.79 19.20 -2.41
C ARG A 80 7.42 18.52 -2.39
N ASP A 81 6.67 18.57 -3.50
CA ASP A 81 5.37 17.90 -3.60
C ASP A 81 5.54 16.37 -3.59
N ALA A 82 6.50 15.83 -4.36
CA ALA A 82 6.72 14.40 -4.48
C ALA A 82 7.13 13.75 -3.15
N LEU A 83 8.15 14.29 -2.47
CA LEU A 83 8.64 13.73 -1.21
C LEU A 83 7.59 13.86 -0.10
N SER A 84 6.91 15.00 0.02
CA SER A 84 5.91 15.20 1.08
C SER A 84 4.72 14.24 0.94
N LEU A 85 4.21 14.06 -0.29
CA LEU A 85 3.14 13.11 -0.57
C LEU A 85 3.57 11.66 -0.36
N PHE A 86 4.77 11.29 -0.79
CA PHE A 86 5.31 9.94 -0.58
C PHE A 86 5.51 9.60 0.90
N TRP A 87 6.10 10.51 1.68
CA TRP A 87 6.27 10.28 3.11
C TRP A 87 4.93 10.26 3.85
N ALA A 88 3.95 11.06 3.41
CA ALA A 88 2.60 11.02 3.94
C ALA A 88 1.89 9.69 3.63
N SER A 89 1.99 9.18 2.39
CA SER A 89 1.42 7.87 2.01
C SER A 89 2.05 6.73 2.79
N TYR A 90 3.36 6.78 2.97
CA TYR A 90 4.08 5.81 3.79
C TYR A 90 3.62 5.87 5.26
N ALA A 91 3.57 7.07 5.86
CA ALA A 91 3.16 7.26 7.25
C ALA A 91 1.77 6.68 7.53
N TRP A 92 0.82 6.94 6.62
CA TRP A 92 -0.54 6.42 6.72
C TRP A 92 -0.63 4.91 6.47
N GLY A 93 0.09 4.38 5.47
CA GLY A 93 0.13 2.94 5.20
C GLY A 93 0.61 2.13 6.41
N MET A 94 1.62 2.66 7.14
CA MET A 94 2.18 2.02 8.32
C MET A 94 1.44 2.33 9.64
N ALA A 95 0.44 3.21 9.64
CA ALA A 95 -0.30 3.56 10.85
C ALA A 95 -1.09 2.35 11.43
N HIS A 96 -1.31 1.33 10.61
CA HIS A 96 -1.96 0.09 11.00
C HIS A 96 -0.99 -0.87 11.69
N GLY A 97 -1.32 -1.29 12.92
CA GLY A 97 -0.54 -2.29 13.63
C GLY A 97 0.70 -1.73 14.32
N ALA A 98 0.54 -0.67 15.12
CA ALA A 98 1.61 0.00 15.88
C ALA A 98 2.60 -0.94 16.62
N GLY A 99 2.18 -2.15 16.99
CA GLY A 99 3.02 -3.15 17.67
C GLY A 99 3.88 -4.04 16.75
N GLN A 100 3.59 -4.09 15.45
CA GLN A 100 4.32 -4.95 14.51
C GLN A 100 5.72 -4.37 14.23
N ARG A 101 6.70 -5.26 14.05
CA ARG A 101 8.04 -4.89 13.59
C ARG A 101 8.08 -4.92 12.07
N LEU A 102 8.66 -3.89 11.49
CA LEU A 102 8.73 -3.64 10.06
C LEU A 102 10.13 -3.95 9.49
N PRO A 103 10.36 -3.83 8.17
CA PRO A 103 11.64 -4.22 7.56
C PRO A 103 12.88 -3.52 8.12
N LEU A 104 12.78 -2.33 8.72
CA LEU A 104 13.93 -1.69 9.40
C LEU A 104 14.17 -2.25 10.81
N GLY A 105 13.37 -3.22 11.24
CA GLY A 105 13.37 -3.79 12.59
C GLY A 105 12.71 -2.89 13.64
N LEU A 106 12.22 -1.71 13.25
CA LEU A 106 11.52 -0.77 14.10
C LEU A 106 10.04 -1.15 14.27
N ARG A 107 9.41 -0.64 15.31
CA ARG A 107 7.95 -0.75 15.47
C ARG A 107 7.25 0.16 14.46
N ALA A 108 6.06 -0.22 14.01
CA ALA A 108 5.32 0.55 13.01
C ALA A 108 5.13 2.04 13.37
N TRP A 109 4.81 2.35 14.64
CA TRP A 109 4.69 3.75 15.06
C TRP A 109 6.02 4.53 14.98
N GLN A 110 7.16 3.87 15.11
CA GLN A 110 8.48 4.50 15.00
C GLN A 110 8.81 4.83 13.54
N GLU A 111 8.49 3.93 12.61
CA GLU A 111 8.66 4.19 11.17
C GLU A 111 7.68 5.26 10.68
N THR A 112 6.43 5.27 11.17
CA THR A 112 5.47 6.36 10.91
C THR A 112 6.01 7.70 11.43
N ALA A 113 6.53 7.76 12.67
CA ALA A 113 7.11 8.98 13.23
C ALA A 113 8.33 9.46 12.43
N LEU A 114 9.18 8.53 11.98
CA LEU A 114 10.32 8.83 11.13
C LEU A 114 9.88 9.39 9.77
N ALA A 115 8.86 8.80 9.13
CA ALA A 115 8.32 9.30 7.87
C ALA A 115 7.72 10.70 8.01
N VAL A 116 6.97 10.98 9.08
CA VAL A 116 6.45 12.32 9.38
C VAL A 116 7.59 13.31 9.60
N ALA A 117 8.63 12.92 10.35
CA ALA A 117 9.80 13.75 10.53
C ALA A 117 10.47 14.06 9.17
N LEU A 118 10.68 13.06 8.31
CA LEU A 118 11.25 13.25 6.98
C LEU A 118 10.38 14.16 6.09
N ALA A 119 9.05 14.07 6.17
CA ALA A 119 8.15 15.00 5.48
C ALA A 119 8.36 16.45 5.96
N VAL A 120 8.45 16.67 7.27
CA VAL A 120 8.70 18.00 7.87
C VAL A 120 10.08 18.52 7.52
N LEU A 121 11.13 17.69 7.58
CA LEU A 121 12.49 18.10 7.26
C LEU A 121 12.63 18.45 5.77
N THR A 122 11.93 17.74 4.88
CA THR A 122 12.01 17.97 3.43
C THR A 122 11.18 19.16 2.98
N ALA A 123 9.91 19.22 3.38
CA ALA A 123 8.95 20.19 2.86
C ALA A 123 8.51 21.26 3.88
N GLY A 124 8.87 21.13 5.15
CA GLY A 124 8.41 22.01 6.22
C GLY A 124 7.07 21.56 6.81
N VAL A 125 6.75 22.06 8.01
CA VAL A 125 5.54 21.70 8.76
C VAL A 125 4.24 21.93 7.97
N PRO A 126 4.02 23.10 7.33
CA PRO A 126 2.76 23.36 6.62
C PRO A 126 2.50 22.35 5.50
N ASP A 127 3.51 22.09 4.66
CA ASP A 127 3.40 21.17 3.54
C ASP A 127 3.25 19.72 3.98
N ALA A 128 3.96 19.31 5.05
CA ALA A 128 3.85 17.98 5.60
C ALA A 128 2.44 17.72 6.16
N LEU A 129 1.86 18.68 6.91
CA LEU A 129 0.49 18.58 7.41
C LEU A 129 -0.53 18.55 6.29
N ALA A 130 -0.36 19.39 5.26
CA ALA A 130 -1.24 19.39 4.09
C ALA A 130 -1.17 18.05 3.33
N ALA A 131 0.03 17.49 3.14
CA ALA A 131 0.22 16.19 2.51
C ALA A 131 -0.40 15.05 3.35
N LEU A 132 -0.18 15.04 4.67
CA LEU A 132 -0.79 14.06 5.58
C LEU A 132 -2.31 14.12 5.57
N ALA A 133 -2.89 15.32 5.61
CA ALA A 133 -4.34 15.50 5.52
C ALA A 133 -4.87 14.98 4.17
N LEU A 134 -4.19 15.33 3.07
CA LEU A 134 -4.61 14.96 1.72
C LEU A 134 -4.56 13.45 1.48
N ILE A 135 -3.45 12.80 1.83
CA ILE A 135 -3.31 11.34 1.74
C ILE A 135 -4.31 10.65 2.67
N GLY A 136 -4.48 11.15 3.90
CA GLY A 136 -5.46 10.61 4.84
C GLY A 136 -6.87 10.66 4.28
N ALA A 137 -7.26 11.77 3.65
CA ALA A 137 -8.54 11.90 2.97
C ALA A 137 -8.74 10.86 1.87
N VAL A 138 -7.70 10.62 1.05
CA VAL A 138 -7.74 9.61 -0.02
C VAL A 138 -7.94 8.20 0.56
N GLN A 139 -7.14 7.82 1.57
CA GLN A 139 -7.23 6.48 2.17
C GLN A 139 -8.58 6.24 2.85
N MET A 140 -9.09 7.22 3.60
CA MET A 140 -10.39 7.09 4.26
C MET A 140 -11.54 6.99 3.26
N LEU A 141 -11.43 7.67 2.11
CA LEU A 141 -12.40 7.55 1.03
C LEU A 141 -12.34 6.16 0.38
N ASP A 142 -11.14 5.63 0.17
CA ASP A 142 -10.93 4.29 -0.38
C ASP A 142 -11.54 3.22 0.55
N ASP A 143 -11.20 3.27 1.84
CA ASP A 143 -11.77 2.43 2.90
C ASP A 143 -13.30 2.47 2.93
N TRP A 144 -13.87 3.67 2.75
CA TRP A 144 -15.32 3.85 2.69
C TRP A 144 -15.95 3.22 1.45
N VAL A 145 -15.30 3.37 0.29
CA VAL A 145 -15.76 2.76 -0.96
C VAL A 145 -15.73 1.24 -0.86
N ASP A 146 -14.67 0.68 -0.28
CA ASP A 146 -14.52 -0.77 -0.11
C ASP A 146 -15.54 -1.34 0.88
N LEU A 147 -15.76 -0.67 2.01
CA LEU A 147 -16.78 -1.05 2.97
C LEU A 147 -18.19 -1.09 2.32
N ARG A 148 -18.49 -0.13 1.44
CA ARG A 148 -19.77 -0.10 0.69
C ARG A 148 -19.89 -1.26 -0.29
N ARG A 149 -18.81 -1.66 -0.95
CA ARG A 149 -18.81 -2.78 -1.91
C ARG A 149 -19.05 -4.11 -1.19
N GLU A 150 -18.42 -4.30 -0.05
CA GLU A 150 -18.54 -5.52 0.76
C GLU A 150 -19.94 -5.66 1.39
N GLY A 151 -20.51 -4.55 1.87
CA GLY A 151 -21.82 -4.54 2.52
C GLY A 151 -23.00 -4.84 1.59
N VAL A 152 -22.87 -4.62 0.28
CA VAL A 152 -23.95 -4.87 -0.70
C VAL A 152 -23.96 -6.34 -1.19
N GLY A 153 -22.86 -7.08 -1.01
CA GLY A 153 -22.65 -8.40 -1.62
C GLY A 153 -22.78 -9.63 -0.71
N SER A 154 -22.66 -9.50 0.61
CA SER A 154 -22.62 -10.66 1.52
C SER A 154 -23.74 -10.65 2.58
N PRO A 155 -24.98 -11.01 2.22
CA PRO A 155 -26.05 -11.29 3.20
C PRO A 155 -25.70 -12.39 4.21
N GLY A 156 -24.69 -13.23 3.92
CA GLY A 156 -24.29 -14.37 4.76
C GLY A 156 -23.31 -14.07 5.90
N ALA A 157 -22.56 -12.97 5.86
CA ALA A 157 -21.47 -12.73 6.81
C ALA A 157 -21.96 -12.26 8.20
N LEU A 158 -23.06 -11.49 8.24
CA LEU A 158 -23.68 -11.06 9.50
C LEU A 158 -24.52 -12.16 10.16
N GLY A 159 -24.87 -13.23 9.43
CA GLY A 159 -25.59 -14.38 9.97
C GLY A 159 -24.72 -15.37 10.74
N ALA A 160 -23.40 -15.40 10.48
CA ALA A 160 -22.48 -16.36 11.10
C ALA A 160 -22.09 -16.02 12.54
N ALA A 161 -22.26 -14.77 12.98
CA ALA A 161 -21.96 -14.34 14.35
C ALA A 161 -23.13 -14.59 15.33
N GLY A 162 -24.36 -14.82 14.85
CA GLY A 162 -25.55 -14.90 15.71
C GLY A 162 -26.27 -16.26 15.74
N GLY A 163 -25.95 -17.19 14.83
CA GLY A 163 -26.70 -18.43 14.66
C GLY A 163 -25.97 -19.67 15.17
N GLY A 164 -25.84 -19.81 16.50
CA GLY A 164 -25.42 -21.04 17.15
C GLY A 164 -26.45 -22.16 16.98
N GLY A 165 -26.53 -22.74 15.79
CA GLY A 165 -27.29 -23.96 15.54
C GLY A 165 -26.57 -25.16 16.18
N PRO A 166 -27.15 -25.85 17.17
CA PRO A 166 -26.53 -27.01 17.78
C PRO A 166 -26.54 -28.17 16.78
N GLY A 167 -25.39 -28.52 16.18
CA GLY A 167 -25.26 -29.82 15.50
C GLY A 167 -24.27 -29.95 14.35
N ARG A 168 -23.74 -28.87 13.75
CA ARG A 168 -22.70 -29.02 12.72
C ARG A 168 -21.33 -29.16 13.36
N ARG A 169 -20.85 -30.39 13.48
CA ARG A 169 -19.45 -30.70 13.82
C ARG A 169 -18.54 -30.00 12.79
N PRO A 170 -17.58 -29.15 13.23
CA PRO A 170 -16.60 -28.57 12.32
C PRO A 170 -15.86 -29.70 11.61
N ALA A 171 -15.83 -29.64 10.27
CA ALA A 171 -15.01 -30.54 9.47
C ALA A 171 -13.57 -30.42 9.98
N ALA A 172 -12.97 -31.55 10.34
CA ALA A 172 -11.63 -31.61 10.87
C ALA A 172 -10.67 -30.91 9.89
N VAL A 173 -10.16 -29.76 10.31
CA VAL A 173 -9.08 -29.05 9.62
C VAL A 173 -7.93 -30.04 9.53
N ARG A 174 -7.58 -30.46 8.31
CA ARG A 174 -6.43 -31.34 8.09
C ARG A 174 -5.18 -30.61 8.61
N PRO A 175 -4.41 -31.21 9.53
CA PRO A 175 -3.15 -30.62 9.95
C PRO A 175 -2.25 -30.47 8.73
N GLY A 176 -1.83 -29.22 8.46
CA GLY A 176 -0.93 -28.90 7.37
C GLY A 176 0.42 -29.59 7.54
N LEU A 177 1.04 -29.96 6.42
CA LEU A 177 2.36 -30.60 6.37
C LEU A 177 3.42 -29.74 7.07
N PRO A 178 4.29 -30.34 7.91
CA PRO A 178 5.41 -29.63 8.51
C PRO A 178 6.40 -29.20 7.43
N GLY A 179 6.64 -27.90 7.30
CA GLY A 179 7.64 -27.33 6.38
C GLY A 179 7.13 -26.25 5.43
N SER A 180 5.82 -26.05 5.30
CA SER A 180 5.29 -24.84 4.67
C SER A 180 5.36 -23.69 5.69
N PRO A 181 6.12 -22.61 5.47
CA PRO A 181 6.05 -21.43 6.33
C PRO A 181 4.58 -21.03 6.43
N GLY A 182 4.05 -21.04 7.65
CA GLY A 182 2.62 -21.04 7.90
C GLY A 182 1.93 -19.84 7.28
N VAL A 183 1.30 -20.05 6.11
CA VAL A 183 0.34 -19.12 5.47
C VAL A 183 -0.99 -19.08 6.26
N GLY A 184 -1.04 -19.73 7.42
CA GLY A 184 -2.13 -19.65 8.40
C GLY A 184 -2.10 -18.38 9.26
N ALA A 185 -1.48 -17.29 8.80
CA ALA A 185 -1.76 -15.98 9.35
C ALA A 185 -3.21 -15.65 8.95
N ALA A 186 -4.16 -16.01 9.83
CA ALA A 186 -5.54 -15.60 9.74
C ALA A 186 -5.54 -14.11 9.34
N ALA A 187 -6.04 -13.82 8.14
CA ALA A 187 -6.12 -12.47 7.60
C ALA A 187 -6.64 -11.57 8.73
N GLY A 188 -5.75 -10.76 9.28
CA GLY A 188 -6.08 -9.93 10.42
C GLY A 188 -7.29 -9.06 10.07
N PRO A 189 -8.09 -8.62 11.05
CA PRO A 189 -9.20 -7.73 10.79
C PRO A 189 -8.73 -6.60 9.87
N ARG A 190 -9.40 -6.49 8.71
CA ARG A 190 -9.01 -5.61 7.59
C ARG A 190 -8.58 -4.24 8.10
N ARG A 191 -7.54 -3.70 7.46
CA ARG A 191 -6.92 -2.38 7.71
C ARG A 191 -7.86 -1.22 7.32
N ASN A 192 -9.12 -1.27 7.72
CA ASN A 192 -10.15 -0.38 7.22
C ASN A 192 -10.58 0.59 8.33
N TRP A 193 -10.20 1.86 8.20
CA TRP A 193 -10.60 2.93 9.12
C TRP A 193 -12.11 3.14 9.15
N ALA A 194 -12.79 2.92 8.02
CA ALA A 194 -14.25 3.01 7.94
C ALA A 194 -14.97 1.92 8.75
N VAL A 195 -14.35 0.78 9.01
CA VAL A 195 -14.89 -0.21 9.97
C VAL A 195 -14.79 0.31 11.41
N ARG A 196 -13.70 1.03 11.74
CA ARG A 196 -13.46 1.55 13.10
C ARG A 196 -14.31 2.76 13.44
N LEU A 197 -14.42 3.70 12.50
CA LEU A 197 -15.16 4.95 12.65
C LEU A 197 -16.63 4.79 12.23
N GLY A 198 -16.93 3.81 11.40
CA GLY A 198 -18.20 3.71 10.70
C GLY A 198 -18.21 4.49 9.38
N PRO A 199 -19.07 4.10 8.42
CA PRO A 199 -19.05 4.65 7.06
C PRO A 199 -19.39 6.15 7.00
N GLY A 200 -20.31 6.62 7.84
CA GLY A 200 -20.68 8.05 7.87
C GLY A 200 -19.54 8.91 8.38
N GLU A 201 -18.92 8.51 9.48
CA GLU A 201 -17.81 9.23 10.10
C GLU A 201 -16.57 9.23 9.20
N ALA A 202 -16.21 8.09 8.61
CA ALA A 202 -15.06 8.02 7.70
C ALA A 202 -15.20 8.96 6.49
N LEU A 203 -16.38 9.02 5.88
CA LEU A 203 -16.63 9.95 4.77
C LEU A 203 -16.51 11.41 5.22
N LEU A 204 -17.09 11.76 6.38
CA LEU A 204 -17.01 13.13 6.91
C LEU A 204 -15.58 13.52 7.28
N THR A 205 -14.82 12.61 7.89
CA THR A 205 -13.40 12.84 8.19
C THR A 205 -12.59 13.00 6.91
N ALA A 206 -12.82 12.16 5.89
CA ALA A 206 -12.17 12.29 4.59
C ALA A 206 -12.44 13.67 3.96
N LEU A 207 -13.70 14.11 3.94
CA LEU A 207 -14.09 15.42 3.41
C LEU A 207 -13.47 16.57 4.21
N ALA A 208 -13.44 16.49 5.54
CA ALA A 208 -12.84 17.50 6.40
C ALA A 208 -11.33 17.61 6.18
N LEU A 209 -10.62 16.48 6.08
CA LEU A 209 -9.19 16.44 5.78
C LEU A 209 -8.88 16.97 4.37
N GLY A 210 -9.68 16.60 3.38
CA GLY A 210 -9.55 17.10 2.01
C GLY A 210 -9.78 18.62 1.93
N TRP A 211 -10.77 19.13 2.65
CA TRP A 211 -11.03 20.57 2.74
C TRP A 211 -9.88 21.31 3.43
N LEU A 212 -9.36 20.78 4.55
CA LEU A 212 -8.20 21.33 5.25
C LEU A 212 -6.95 21.36 4.36
N ALA A 213 -6.71 20.31 3.57
CA ALA A 213 -5.61 20.29 2.62
C ALA A 213 -5.78 21.36 1.52
N ALA A 214 -7.02 21.55 1.04
CA ALA A 214 -7.33 22.53 0.00
C ALA A 214 -7.20 23.99 0.45
N THR A 215 -7.42 24.30 1.75
CA THR A 215 -7.17 25.66 2.27
C THR A 215 -5.69 26.00 2.35
N TRP A 216 -4.83 25.00 2.47
CA TRP A 216 -3.37 25.17 2.46
C TRP A 216 -2.79 25.20 1.04
N ASP A 217 -3.22 24.28 0.18
CA ASP A 217 -2.70 24.14 -1.18
C ASP A 217 -3.78 23.62 -2.16
N PRO A 218 -4.55 24.52 -2.78
CA PRO A 218 -5.67 24.14 -3.62
C PRO A 218 -5.23 23.39 -4.89
N VAL A 219 -4.04 23.69 -5.41
CA VAL A 219 -3.51 23.03 -6.62
C VAL A 219 -3.19 21.57 -6.31
N ARG A 220 -2.46 21.32 -5.21
CA ARG A 220 -2.11 19.96 -4.79
C ARG A 220 -3.36 19.15 -4.45
N ALA A 221 -4.33 19.76 -3.75
CA ALA A 221 -5.59 19.11 -3.40
C ALA A 221 -6.42 18.73 -4.65
N ALA A 222 -6.58 19.65 -5.60
CA ALA A 222 -7.31 19.37 -6.85
C ALA A 222 -6.64 18.27 -7.68
N ALA A 223 -5.32 18.32 -7.83
CA ALA A 223 -4.57 17.31 -8.56
C ALA A 223 -4.70 15.92 -7.92
N THR A 224 -4.58 15.83 -6.60
CA THR A 224 -4.70 14.56 -5.88
C THR A 224 -6.12 13.99 -5.93
N GLY A 225 -7.14 14.84 -5.81
CA GLY A 225 -8.53 14.45 -5.99
C GLY A 225 -8.80 13.87 -7.38
N ALA A 226 -8.24 14.49 -8.43
CA ALA A 226 -8.35 13.98 -9.80
C ALA A 226 -7.68 12.61 -9.97
N VAL A 227 -6.50 12.41 -9.37
CA VAL A 227 -5.79 11.12 -9.38
C VAL A 227 -6.58 10.03 -8.67
N ALA A 228 -7.09 10.31 -7.47
CA ALA A 228 -7.89 9.37 -6.69
C ALA A 228 -9.17 8.95 -7.44
N LEU A 229 -9.86 9.92 -8.07
CA LEU A 229 -11.02 9.63 -8.91
C LEU A 229 -10.65 8.76 -10.13
N ALA A 230 -9.55 9.07 -10.82
CA ALA A 230 -9.09 8.30 -11.96
C ALA A 230 -8.73 6.86 -11.56
N ALA A 231 -8.02 6.67 -10.45
CA ALA A 231 -7.67 5.36 -9.90
C ALA A 231 -8.93 4.57 -9.53
N GLY A 232 -9.88 5.19 -8.84
CA GLY A 232 -11.16 4.57 -8.49
C GLY A 232 -12.01 4.18 -9.70
N LEU A 233 -11.95 4.94 -10.80
CA LEU A 233 -12.63 4.60 -12.06
C LEU A 233 -11.94 3.46 -12.81
N LEU A 234 -10.61 3.39 -12.80
CA LEU A 234 -9.85 2.29 -13.40
C LEU A 234 -10.10 0.96 -12.69
N GLY A 235 -10.13 0.97 -11.35
CA GLY A 235 -10.46 -0.21 -10.55
C GLY A 235 -11.87 -0.76 -10.81
N ARG A 236 -12.82 0.07 -11.27
CA ARG A 236 -14.19 -0.36 -11.59
C ARG A 236 -14.32 -1.23 -12.84
N ARG A 237 -13.36 -1.20 -13.77
CA ARG A 237 -13.48 -1.94 -15.04
C ARG A 237 -13.21 -3.44 -14.93
N GLY A 238 -12.77 -3.94 -13.77
CA GLY A 238 -12.46 -5.36 -13.54
C GLY A 238 -13.65 -6.27 -13.16
N GLY A 239 -14.87 -5.75 -13.09
CA GLY A 239 -16.05 -6.53 -12.66
C GLY A 239 -16.53 -7.57 -13.69
N PRO A 240 -17.24 -8.59 -13.19
CA PRO A 240 -16.86 -9.99 -13.27
C PRO A 240 -16.80 -10.49 -14.72
N GLY A 241 -15.63 -11.01 -15.10
CA GLY A 241 -15.61 -12.07 -16.11
C GLY A 241 -16.60 -13.13 -15.65
N ARG A 242 -17.70 -13.28 -16.41
CA ARG A 242 -18.65 -14.38 -16.27
C ARG A 242 -17.83 -15.64 -16.01
N ALA A 243 -17.92 -16.20 -14.81
CA ALA A 243 -17.70 -17.62 -14.63
C ALA A 243 -18.73 -18.27 -15.56
N GLY A 244 -18.28 -18.63 -16.77
CA GLY A 244 -19.12 -19.32 -17.73
C GLY A 244 -19.64 -20.57 -17.03
N PRO A 245 -20.97 -20.80 -17.00
CA PRO A 245 -21.54 -21.97 -16.32
C PRO A 245 -21.10 -23.32 -16.92
N ASP A 246 -20.34 -23.32 -18.02
CA ASP A 246 -20.02 -24.52 -18.79
C ASP A 246 -18.51 -24.65 -19.06
N ALA A 247 -17.65 -24.60 -18.04
CA ALA A 247 -16.31 -25.20 -18.16
C ALA A 247 -16.38 -26.67 -17.70
N PRO A 248 -16.74 -27.62 -18.58
CA PRO A 248 -16.77 -29.03 -18.24
C PRO A 248 -15.37 -29.52 -17.91
N GLY A 249 -15.19 -29.99 -16.67
CA GLY A 249 -14.28 -31.09 -16.34
C GLY A 249 -12.86 -31.02 -16.91
N ALA A 250 -12.18 -29.87 -16.85
CA ALA A 250 -10.73 -29.88 -16.97
C ALA A 250 -10.17 -30.55 -15.71
N ALA A 251 -9.85 -31.85 -15.84
CA ALA A 251 -9.13 -32.62 -14.84
C ALA A 251 -7.91 -31.82 -14.34
N PRO A 252 -7.49 -31.97 -13.07
CA PRO A 252 -6.35 -31.25 -12.51
C PRO A 252 -5.08 -31.65 -13.26
N GLY A 253 -4.79 -30.95 -14.35
CA GLY A 253 -3.52 -30.96 -15.02
C GLY A 253 -2.51 -30.41 -14.03
N GLY A 254 -1.59 -31.27 -13.60
CA GLY A 254 -0.51 -30.89 -12.70
C GLY A 254 0.12 -29.59 -13.18
N VAL A 255 0.02 -28.56 -12.35
CA VAL A 255 0.82 -27.35 -12.50
C VAL A 255 2.25 -27.86 -12.49
N ALA A 256 2.90 -27.83 -13.65
CA ALA A 256 4.28 -28.21 -13.79
C ALA A 256 5.05 -27.34 -12.78
N GLU A 257 5.61 -28.01 -11.79
CA GLU A 257 6.49 -27.41 -10.81
C GLU A 257 7.54 -26.62 -11.62
N PRO A 258 7.68 -25.30 -11.39
CA PRO A 258 8.70 -24.54 -12.09
C PRO A 258 10.04 -25.25 -11.86
N PRO A 259 10.84 -25.48 -12.91
CA PRO A 259 12.10 -26.20 -12.76
C PRO A 259 12.89 -25.53 -11.64
N PRO A 260 13.46 -26.31 -10.70
CA PRO A 260 14.19 -25.76 -9.57
C PRO A 260 15.20 -24.75 -10.12
N GLN A 261 14.99 -23.48 -9.80
CA GLN A 261 15.95 -22.43 -10.10
C GLN A 261 17.28 -22.91 -9.51
N GLY A 262 18.25 -23.10 -10.41
CA GLY A 262 19.43 -23.91 -10.19
C GLY A 262 19.97 -23.75 -8.79
N ALA A 263 20.09 -24.87 -8.09
CA ALA A 263 20.91 -24.97 -6.90
C ALA A 263 22.22 -24.24 -7.19
N ALA A 264 22.44 -23.12 -6.49
CA ALA A 264 23.70 -22.42 -6.54
C ALA A 264 24.78 -23.49 -6.29
N ALA A 265 25.70 -23.63 -7.24
CA ALA A 265 26.82 -24.55 -7.10
C ALA A 265 27.45 -24.29 -5.72
N PRO A 266 27.76 -25.34 -4.93
CA PRO A 266 28.33 -25.17 -3.61
C PRO A 266 29.57 -24.28 -3.74
N VAL A 267 29.51 -23.11 -3.10
CA VAL A 267 30.67 -22.24 -2.92
C VAL A 267 31.68 -23.08 -2.16
N ALA A 268 32.75 -23.48 -2.83
CA ALA A 268 33.82 -24.25 -2.23
C ALA A 268 34.31 -23.50 -0.98
N ASP A 269 34.25 -24.18 0.17
CA ASP A 269 34.77 -23.66 1.43
C ASP A 269 36.28 -23.43 1.29
N PRO A 270 36.78 -22.17 1.32
CA PRO A 270 38.21 -21.89 1.20
C PRO A 270 39.03 -22.35 2.42
N SER A 271 38.39 -22.95 3.43
CA SER A 271 39.02 -23.39 4.67
C SER A 271 39.58 -24.81 4.62
N ALA A 272 39.45 -25.53 3.51
CA ALA A 272 40.00 -26.88 3.38
C ALA A 272 41.54 -26.85 3.33
N PRO A 273 42.25 -27.45 4.31
CA PRO A 273 43.71 -27.47 4.33
C PRO A 273 44.26 -28.29 3.15
N GLY A 274 45.00 -27.62 2.27
CA GLY A 274 45.62 -28.24 1.09
C GLY A 274 46.64 -29.31 1.48
N HIS A 275 46.33 -30.56 1.15
CA HIS A 275 47.28 -31.67 1.23
C HIS A 275 48.35 -31.46 0.13
N ARG A 276 49.57 -31.09 0.53
CA ARG A 276 50.73 -31.10 -0.38
C ARG A 276 51.19 -32.54 -0.58
N PRO A 277 51.36 -33.02 -1.83
CA PRO A 277 52.06 -34.28 -2.07
C PRO A 277 53.55 -34.07 -1.81
N GLU A 278 54.11 -34.90 -0.92
CA GLU A 278 55.56 -35.00 -0.72
C GLU A 278 56.18 -35.78 -1.89
N GLY A 279 57.23 -35.19 -2.45
CA GLY A 279 58.15 -35.78 -3.41
C GLY A 279 59.55 -35.27 -3.13
#